data_AF-A0A1G9LMB4-F1
#
_entry.id   AF-A0A1G9LMB4-F1
#
_cell.length_a   1.000
_cell.length_b   1.000
_cell.length_c   1.000
_cell.angle_alpha   90.00
_cell.angle_beta   90.00
_cell.angle_gamma   90.00
#
_symmetry.space_group_name_H-M   'P 1'
#
loop_
_entity.id
_entity.type
_entity.pdbx_description
1 polymer ?
#
loop_
_entity_poly.entity_id
_entity_poly.type
_entity_poly.pdbx_seq_one_letter_code
_entity_poly.pdbx_strand_id
1 'polypeptide(L)'
;MRPLGKPKKGFEKRYIEIFKMVESDNIPKPTFWDKLKGKKFPTKNELIQEWFENQIPTYETIKAPMVGRDQEAEEWLKEKYEELEKKPSWEEFLKEHQGFYVIPLAKEQDGVPCYISLGQDENVFRGQFLVDCVDIIGEDLANEAWETKLAEDTLDYGNRLMSVAEKIAKENNLEHLKDQKIPPDADEETIESKLHIVYSLAKWLTFYGKNGHGYEADF
;
A
#
# COMPACT_ATOMS: atom_id res chain seq x y z
N MET A 1 0.38 3.87 -5.65
CA MET A 1 -0.06 2.50 -5.32
C MET A 1 -0.20 2.39 -3.82
N ARG A 2 -1.43 2.55 -3.32
CA ARG A 2 -1.75 2.56 -1.90
C ARG A 2 -2.14 1.16 -1.45
N PRO A 3 -1.53 0.58 -0.41
CA PRO A 3 -1.90 -0.77 0.00
C PRO A 3 -3.30 -0.74 0.63
N LEU A 4 -4.15 -1.69 0.25
CA LEU A 4 -5.50 -1.84 0.81
C LEU A 4 -5.42 -2.56 2.16
N GLY A 5 -6.34 -2.28 3.08
CA GLY A 5 -6.50 -3.11 4.27
C GLY A 5 -6.94 -4.53 3.88
N LYS A 6 -6.52 -5.53 4.66
CA LYS A 6 -6.93 -6.93 4.45
C LYS A 6 -8.23 -7.22 5.19
N PRO A 7 -9.08 -8.15 4.73
CA PRO A 7 -10.31 -8.47 5.45
C PRO A 7 -10.02 -9.03 6.86
N LYS A 8 -10.84 -8.62 7.82
CA LYS A 8 -10.93 -9.29 9.13
C LYS A 8 -11.43 -10.71 8.94
N LYS A 9 -11.02 -11.61 9.83
CA LYS A 9 -11.47 -13.00 9.83
C LYS A 9 -13.00 -13.09 9.86
N GLY A 10 -13.58 -13.80 8.90
CA GLY A 10 -15.04 -13.95 8.76
C GLY A 10 -15.71 -12.89 7.88
N PHE A 11 -14.98 -11.88 7.43
CA PHE A 11 -15.48 -10.82 6.55
C PHE A 11 -14.92 -10.91 5.12
N GLU A 12 -14.15 -11.95 4.79
CA GLU A 12 -13.45 -12.09 3.49
C GLU A 12 -14.41 -12.02 2.31
N LYS A 13 -15.52 -12.76 2.38
CA LYS A 13 -16.55 -12.73 1.34
C LYS A 13 -17.20 -11.35 1.21
N ARG A 14 -17.57 -10.75 2.35
CA ARG A 14 -18.24 -9.45 2.38
C ARG A 14 -17.33 -8.33 1.87
N TYR A 15 -16.05 -8.39 2.21
CA TYR A 15 -15.02 -7.49 1.72
C TYR A 15 -14.95 -7.49 0.19
N ILE A 16 -14.90 -8.67 -0.44
CA ILE A 16 -14.86 -8.80 -1.91
C ILE A 16 -16.18 -8.33 -2.53
N GLU A 17 -17.33 -8.68 -1.92
CA GLU A 17 -18.63 -8.23 -2.40
C GLU A 17 -18.75 -6.70 -2.41
N ILE A 18 -18.34 -6.04 -1.32
CA ILE A 18 -18.38 -4.58 -1.24
C ILE A 18 -17.44 -3.96 -2.27
N PHE A 19 -16.20 -4.46 -2.35
CA PHE A 19 -15.22 -3.99 -3.32
C PHE A 19 -15.79 -4.01 -4.76
N LYS A 20 -16.34 -5.15 -5.18
CA LYS A 20 -16.95 -5.29 -6.52
C LYS A 20 -18.16 -4.38 -6.74
N MET A 21 -19.02 -4.21 -5.72
CA MET A 21 -20.17 -3.30 -5.82
C MET A 21 -19.74 -1.84 -5.99
N VAL A 22 -18.70 -1.41 -5.26
CA VAL A 22 -18.21 -0.03 -5.25
C VAL A 22 -17.44 0.30 -6.52
N GLU A 23 -16.56 -0.62 -6.96
CA GLU A 23 -15.72 -0.47 -8.15
C GLU A 23 -16.54 -0.48 -9.45
N SER A 24 -17.50 -1.41 -9.57
CA SER A 24 -18.33 -1.55 -10.78
C SER A 24 -19.59 -0.67 -10.80
N ASP A 25 -19.79 0.21 -9.80
CA ASP A 25 -21.03 0.98 -9.58
C ASP A 25 -22.33 0.13 -9.60
N ASN A 26 -22.22 -1.14 -9.22
CA ASN A 26 -23.28 -2.14 -9.27
C ASN A 26 -24.04 -2.26 -7.93
N ILE A 27 -24.26 -1.13 -7.27
CA ILE A 27 -24.95 -1.08 -5.99
C ILE A 27 -26.45 -1.35 -6.21
N PRO A 28 -27.08 -2.30 -5.48
CA PRO A 28 -28.48 -2.61 -5.64
C PRO A 28 -29.38 -1.37 -5.46
N LYS A 29 -30.19 -1.06 -6.49
CA LYS A 29 -31.12 0.08 -6.47
C LYS A 29 -32.52 -0.38 -6.07
N PRO A 30 -33.23 0.35 -5.19
CA PRO A 30 -34.58 -0.02 -4.78
C PRO A 30 -35.56 0.03 -5.95
N THR A 31 -36.34 -1.03 -6.13
CA THR A 31 -37.50 -1.00 -7.05
C THR A 31 -38.65 -0.18 -6.45
N PHE A 32 -39.64 0.19 -7.28
CA PHE A 32 -40.84 0.90 -6.82
C PHE A 32 -41.56 0.17 -5.67
N TRP A 33 -41.66 -1.17 -5.77
CA TRP A 33 -42.26 -2.00 -4.72
C TRP A 33 -41.42 -2.08 -3.44
N ASP A 34 -40.09 -2.02 -3.56
CA ASP A 34 -39.20 -2.00 -2.39
C ASP A 34 -39.32 -0.67 -1.63
N LYS A 35 -39.48 0.46 -2.35
CA LYS A 35 -39.76 1.77 -1.74
C LYS A 35 -41.10 1.76 -0.98
N LEU A 36 -42.14 1.18 -1.58
CA LEU A 36 -43.46 1.00 -0.94
C LEU A 36 -43.41 0.14 0.33
N LYS A 37 -42.51 -0.84 0.38
CA LYS A 37 -42.28 -1.70 1.56
C LYS A 37 -41.28 -1.11 2.56
N GLY A 38 -40.77 0.11 2.32
CA GLY A 38 -39.80 0.76 3.20
C GLY A 38 -38.45 0.05 3.32
N LYS A 39 -38.07 -0.78 2.33
CA LYS A 39 -36.76 -1.45 2.35
C LYS A 39 -35.65 -0.42 2.17
N LYS A 40 -34.67 -0.44 3.06
CA LYS A 40 -33.44 0.34 2.94
C LYS A 40 -32.39 -0.43 2.15
N PHE A 41 -31.68 0.28 1.28
CA PHE A 41 -30.52 -0.22 0.56
C PHE A 41 -29.31 0.63 0.95
N PRO A 42 -28.13 0.02 1.06
CA PRO A 42 -26.95 0.76 1.44
C PRO A 42 -26.54 1.71 0.30
N THR A 43 -26.14 2.91 0.68
CA THR A 43 -25.50 3.89 -0.20
C THR A 43 -24.04 3.51 -0.45
N LYS A 44 -23.41 4.12 -1.46
CA LYS A 44 -21.97 3.94 -1.74
C LYS A 44 -21.11 4.27 -0.52
N ASN A 45 -21.43 5.36 0.18
CA ASN A 45 -20.68 5.78 1.36
C ASN A 45 -20.84 4.81 2.54
N GLU A 46 -22.06 4.29 2.78
CA GLU A 46 -22.28 3.27 3.80
C GLU A 46 -21.51 1.98 3.50
N LEU A 47 -21.45 1.57 2.22
CA LEU A 47 -20.64 0.43 1.80
C LEU A 47 -19.14 0.69 1.99
N ILE A 48 -18.63 1.85 1.60
CA ILE A 48 -17.21 2.21 1.79
C ILE A 48 -16.85 2.22 3.28
N GLN A 49 -17.71 2.80 4.12
CA GLN A 49 -17.51 2.78 5.57
C GLN A 49 -17.50 1.36 6.11
N GLU A 50 -18.48 0.54 5.77
CA GLU A 50 -18.54 -0.88 6.14
C GLU A 50 -17.28 -1.63 5.67
N TRP A 51 -16.77 -1.29 4.48
CA TRP A 51 -15.57 -1.89 3.92
C TRP A 51 -14.33 -1.57 4.77
N PHE A 52 -14.15 -0.32 5.18
CA PHE A 52 -13.06 0.08 6.07
C PHE A 52 -13.19 -0.54 7.48
N GLU A 53 -14.40 -0.61 8.02
CA GLU A 53 -14.66 -1.22 9.33
C GLU A 53 -14.34 -2.73 9.35
N ASN A 54 -14.44 -3.39 8.19
CA ASN A 54 -14.16 -4.82 8.02
C ASN A 54 -12.70 -5.12 7.66
N GLN A 55 -11.81 -4.13 7.70
CA GLN A 55 -10.40 -4.28 7.35
C GLN A 55 -9.46 -4.26 8.56
N ILE A 56 -8.32 -4.93 8.40
CA ILE A 56 -7.13 -4.75 9.22
C ILE A 56 -6.20 -3.80 8.44
N PRO A 57 -5.80 -2.66 9.03
CA PRO A 57 -4.94 -1.69 8.37
C PRO A 57 -3.55 -2.26 8.07
N THR A 58 -2.89 -1.69 7.08
CA THR A 58 -1.58 -2.14 6.59
C THR A 58 -0.47 -1.93 7.62
N TYR A 59 -0.61 -0.93 8.48
CA TYR A 59 0.35 -0.59 9.54
C TYR A 59 0.55 -1.74 10.54
N GLU A 60 -0.51 -2.51 10.82
CA GLU A 60 -0.41 -3.72 11.65
C GLU A 60 0.42 -4.81 10.97
N THR A 61 0.26 -5.00 9.66
CA THR A 61 1.00 -6.00 8.89
C THR A 61 2.48 -5.65 8.78
N ILE A 62 2.84 -4.38 8.61
CA ILE A 62 4.24 -3.95 8.63
C ILE A 62 4.85 -3.85 10.04
N LYS A 63 4.02 -4.09 11.07
CA LYS A 63 4.40 -3.97 12.49
C LYS A 63 4.97 -2.59 12.81
N ALA A 64 4.32 -1.54 12.31
CA ALA A 64 4.64 -0.17 12.71
C ALA A 64 4.26 0.02 14.19
N PRO A 65 5.16 0.58 15.03
CA PRO A 65 4.83 0.87 16.41
C PRO A 65 3.82 2.01 16.50
N MET A 66 3.01 2.03 17.55
CA MET A 66 1.90 2.96 17.72
C MET A 66 2.08 3.83 18.96
N VAL A 67 1.89 5.15 18.80
CA VAL A 67 1.94 6.12 19.90
C VAL A 67 0.87 5.80 20.94
N GLY A 68 1.26 5.81 22.22
CA GLY A 68 0.41 5.44 23.36
C GLY A 68 0.34 3.93 23.64
N ARG A 69 1.00 3.12 22.82
CA ARG A 69 1.14 1.66 23.02
C ARG A 69 2.59 1.23 23.13
N ASP A 70 3.43 1.70 22.21
CA ASP A 70 4.81 1.26 22.04
C ASP A 70 5.78 2.39 22.42
N GLN A 71 6.76 2.09 23.27
CA GLN A 71 7.72 3.07 23.78
C GLN A 71 8.54 3.73 22.65
N GLU A 72 8.97 2.95 21.66
CA GLU A 72 9.76 3.43 20.52
C GLU A 72 9.01 4.47 19.67
N ALA A 73 7.67 4.37 19.57
CA ALA A 73 6.86 5.36 18.89
C ALA A 73 6.72 6.66 19.70
N GLU A 74 6.65 6.59 21.03
CA GLU A 74 6.62 7.79 21.88
C GLU A 74 7.96 8.52 21.89
N GLU A 75 9.08 7.80 21.87
CA GLU A 75 10.42 8.39 21.77
C GLU A 75 10.59 9.13 20.44
N TRP A 76 10.18 8.51 19.33
CA TRP A 76 10.14 9.16 18.03
C TRP A 76 9.25 10.42 18.02
N LEU A 77 8.08 10.34 18.65
CA LEU A 77 7.17 11.49 18.73
C LEU A 77 7.77 12.64 19.55
N LYS A 78 8.53 12.34 20.62
CA LYS A 78 9.27 13.35 21.39
C LYS A 78 10.33 14.03 20.54
N GLU A 79 11.08 13.29 19.73
CA GLU A 79 12.05 13.88 18.79
C GLU A 79 11.35 14.84 17.82
N LYS A 80 10.20 14.43 17.26
CA LYS A 80 9.39 15.30 16.38
C LYS A 80 8.82 16.52 17.07
N TYR A 81 8.42 16.38 18.33
CA TYR A 81 8.00 17.51 19.15
C TYR A 81 9.15 18.51 19.38
N GLU A 82 10.37 18.02 19.58
CA GLU A 82 11.54 18.88 19.79
C GLU A 82 11.93 19.69 18.55
N GLU A 83 11.65 19.16 17.35
CA GLU A 83 11.84 19.83 16.05
C GLU A 83 10.84 20.97 15.79
N LEU A 84 9.75 21.09 16.56
CA LEU A 84 8.73 22.13 16.34
C LEU A 84 9.23 23.53 16.69
N GLU A 85 9.02 24.49 15.79
CA GLU A 85 9.28 25.91 16.05
C GLU A 85 8.37 26.49 17.15
N LYS A 86 7.11 26.05 17.17
CA LYS A 86 6.12 26.42 18.19
C LYS A 86 5.60 25.16 18.86
N LYS A 87 6.01 24.99 20.11
CA LYS A 87 5.68 23.81 20.91
C LYS A 87 4.38 24.08 21.69
N PRO A 88 3.27 23.37 21.40
CA PRO A 88 2.14 23.31 22.34
C PRO A 88 2.61 22.61 23.62
N SER A 89 1.75 22.40 24.62
CA SER A 89 2.16 21.54 25.72
C SER A 89 2.41 20.11 25.24
N TRP A 90 3.35 19.41 25.85
CA TRP A 90 3.61 18.00 25.52
C TRP A 90 2.35 17.13 25.68
N GLU A 91 1.52 17.42 26.68
CA GLU A 91 0.28 16.67 26.92
C GLU A 91 -0.73 16.85 25.79
N GLU A 92 -0.92 18.08 25.29
CA GLU A 92 -1.78 18.35 24.13
C GLU A 92 -1.23 17.67 22.87
N PHE A 93 0.07 17.81 22.61
CA PHE A 93 0.71 17.19 21.45
C PHE A 93 0.57 15.66 21.48
N LEU A 94 0.87 15.03 22.60
CA LEU A 94 0.76 13.58 22.76
C LEU A 94 -0.69 13.12 22.57
N LYS A 95 -1.66 13.87 23.09
CA LYS A 95 -3.08 13.55 22.96
C LYS A 95 -3.55 13.59 21.50
N GLU A 96 -3.10 14.56 20.72
CA GLU A 96 -3.43 14.69 19.30
C GLU A 96 -2.86 13.54 18.45
N HIS A 97 -1.76 12.92 18.90
CA HIS A 97 -1.07 11.86 18.18
C HIS A 97 -1.33 10.45 18.75
N GLN A 98 -2.24 10.31 19.73
CA GLN A 98 -2.62 9.00 20.26
C GLN A 98 -3.13 8.08 19.15
N GLY A 99 -2.61 6.85 19.09
CA GLY A 99 -2.98 5.87 18.06
C GLY A 99 -2.33 6.08 16.69
N PHE A 100 -1.43 7.06 16.56
CA PHE A 100 -0.64 7.26 15.34
C PHE A 100 0.39 6.12 15.15
N TYR A 101 0.44 5.55 13.94
CA TYR A 101 1.41 4.50 13.58
C TYR A 101 2.68 5.13 12.99
N VAL A 102 3.85 4.80 13.54
CA VAL A 102 5.15 5.34 13.10
C VAL A 102 5.76 4.41 12.06
N ILE A 103 5.38 4.59 10.80
CA ILE A 103 5.82 3.76 9.66
C ILE A 103 7.35 3.71 9.49
N PRO A 104 8.12 4.80 9.69
CA PRO A 104 9.59 4.75 9.59
C PRO A 104 10.25 3.74 10.54
N LEU A 105 9.57 3.34 11.62
CA LEU A 105 10.03 2.35 12.60
C LEU A 105 9.43 0.95 12.39
N ALA A 106 8.75 0.70 11.27
CA ALA A 106 8.17 -0.59 10.96
C ALA A 106 9.21 -1.72 11.00
N LYS A 107 8.82 -2.92 11.45
CA LYS A 107 9.75 -4.06 11.53
C LYS A 107 9.85 -4.81 10.20
N GLU A 108 8.78 -4.79 9.41
CA GLU A 108 8.75 -5.41 8.08
C GLU A 108 9.06 -4.38 7.00
N GLN A 109 10.32 -4.38 6.55
CA GLN A 109 10.84 -3.35 5.65
C GLN A 109 10.42 -3.54 4.19
N ASP A 110 10.06 -4.76 3.77
CA ASP A 110 9.52 -5.00 2.42
C ASP A 110 8.17 -4.31 2.18
N GLY A 111 7.45 -3.95 3.24
CA GLY A 111 6.21 -3.17 3.16
C GLY A 111 6.40 -1.65 3.13
N VAL A 112 7.64 -1.17 3.23
CA VAL A 112 8.01 0.26 3.25
C VAL A 112 9.02 0.52 2.13
N PRO A 113 8.57 0.90 0.93
CA PRO A 113 9.45 1.05 -0.22
C PRO A 113 10.32 2.30 -0.09
N CYS A 114 11.45 2.36 -0.80
CA CYS A 114 12.24 3.59 -0.91
C CYS A 114 11.64 4.58 -1.92
N TYR A 115 10.91 4.07 -2.92
CA TYR A 115 10.24 4.85 -3.97
C TYR A 115 8.83 5.26 -3.50
N ILE A 116 8.78 6.21 -2.57
CA ILE A 116 7.53 6.66 -1.93
C ILE A 116 6.82 7.77 -2.70
N SER A 117 5.50 7.87 -2.51
CA SER A 117 4.72 9.01 -2.99
C SER A 117 4.76 10.14 -1.97
N LEU A 118 5.35 11.29 -2.31
CA LEU A 118 5.42 12.44 -1.41
C LEU A 118 4.01 12.94 -1.05
N GLY A 119 3.77 13.20 0.23
CA GLY A 119 2.46 13.63 0.73
C GLY A 119 1.46 12.50 0.98
N GLN A 120 1.87 11.24 0.80
CA GLN A 120 1.15 10.07 1.30
C GLN A 120 1.99 9.34 2.35
N ASP A 121 1.39 8.33 2.98
CA ASP A 121 2.06 7.49 3.97
C ASP A 121 3.28 6.80 3.36
N GLU A 122 4.33 6.58 4.16
CA GLU A 122 5.62 6.07 3.70
C GLU A 122 5.56 4.61 3.20
N ASN A 123 4.45 3.92 3.43
CA ASN A 123 4.21 2.58 2.90
C ASN A 123 3.52 2.57 1.52
N VAL A 124 3.27 3.75 0.92
CA VAL A 124 2.71 3.89 -0.43
C VAL A 124 3.84 3.93 -1.46
N PHE A 125 3.82 2.98 -2.39
CA PHE A 125 4.72 2.97 -3.53
C PHE A 125 4.28 4.00 -4.60
N ARG A 126 5.20 4.79 -5.12
CA ARG A 126 4.95 5.73 -6.22
C ARG A 126 5.03 5.01 -7.57
N GLY A 127 3.86 4.60 -8.07
CA GLY A 127 3.74 3.85 -9.33
C GLY A 127 4.32 4.55 -10.56
N GLN A 128 4.39 5.89 -10.55
CA GLN A 128 4.95 6.69 -11.65
C GLN A 128 6.36 6.27 -12.09
N PHE A 129 7.18 5.72 -11.19
CA PHE A 129 8.52 5.23 -11.53
C PHE A 129 8.52 4.04 -12.51
N LEU A 130 7.40 3.35 -12.70
CA LEU A 130 7.29 2.29 -13.70
C LEU A 130 7.22 2.80 -15.13
N VAL A 131 6.90 4.08 -15.36
CA VAL A 131 6.88 4.66 -16.72
C VAL A 131 8.26 4.56 -17.36
N ASP A 132 9.31 4.75 -16.56
CA ASP A 132 10.70 4.70 -17.03
C ASP A 132 11.24 3.27 -17.16
N CYS A 133 10.45 2.27 -16.72
CA CYS A 133 10.82 0.85 -16.74
C CYS A 133 10.19 0.06 -17.90
N VAL A 134 9.35 0.68 -18.74
CA VAL A 134 8.61 0.00 -19.82
C VAL A 134 9.53 -0.77 -20.78
N ASP A 135 10.71 -0.24 -21.05
CA ASP A 135 11.73 -0.87 -21.91
C ASP A 135 12.29 -2.18 -21.34
N ILE A 136 12.25 -2.37 -20.02
CA ILE A 136 12.75 -3.59 -19.37
C ILE A 136 11.63 -4.58 -18.98
N ILE A 137 10.43 -4.12 -18.62
CA ILE A 137 9.31 -5.01 -18.22
C ILE A 137 8.23 -5.19 -19.28
N GLY A 138 8.24 -4.38 -20.35
CA GLY A 138 7.22 -4.37 -21.38
C GLY A 138 5.96 -3.58 -20.98
N GLU A 139 5.21 -3.14 -22.00
CA GLU A 139 4.02 -2.31 -21.82
C GLU A 139 2.92 -3.00 -21.00
N ASP A 140 2.69 -4.30 -21.22
CA ASP A 140 1.63 -5.04 -20.52
C ASP A 140 1.83 -5.01 -19.00
N LEU A 141 3.02 -5.39 -18.51
CA LEU A 141 3.33 -5.39 -17.09
C LEU A 141 3.38 -3.98 -16.50
N ALA A 142 3.86 -2.99 -17.25
CA ALA A 142 3.87 -1.61 -16.78
C ALA A 142 2.44 -1.07 -16.62
N ASN A 143 1.55 -1.39 -17.56
CA ASN A 143 0.17 -0.89 -17.56
C ASN A 143 -0.68 -1.49 -16.44
N GLU A 144 -0.40 -2.72 -16.03
CA GLU A 144 -1.12 -3.37 -14.92
C GLU A 144 -0.97 -2.64 -13.58
N ALA A 145 0.04 -1.78 -13.41
CA ALA A 145 0.22 -0.96 -12.21
C ALA A 145 -0.89 0.11 -12.03
N TRP A 146 -1.61 0.44 -13.11
CA TRP A 146 -2.69 1.43 -13.13
C TRP A 146 -4.06 0.82 -12.83
N GLU A 147 -4.09 -0.44 -12.38
CA GLU A 147 -5.32 -1.13 -12.01
C GLU A 147 -5.29 -1.51 -10.53
N THR A 148 -6.36 -1.20 -9.81
CA THR A 148 -6.54 -1.67 -8.43
C THR A 148 -6.64 -3.20 -8.42
N LYS A 149 -5.90 -3.84 -7.52
CA LYS A 149 -5.82 -5.31 -7.42
C LYS A 149 -6.13 -5.79 -6.01
N LEU A 150 -6.87 -6.90 -5.91
CA LEU A 150 -7.04 -7.64 -4.67
C LEU A 150 -5.80 -8.50 -4.38
N ALA A 151 -5.73 -9.08 -3.18
CA ALA A 151 -4.50 -9.69 -2.67
C ALA A 151 -3.88 -10.78 -3.58
N GLU A 152 -4.71 -11.64 -4.18
CA GLU A 152 -4.23 -12.71 -5.07
C GLU A 152 -3.60 -12.13 -6.34
N ASP A 153 -4.26 -11.17 -6.98
CA ASP A 153 -3.77 -10.50 -8.20
C ASP A 153 -2.55 -9.62 -7.92
N THR A 154 -2.50 -8.97 -6.76
CA THR A 154 -1.33 -8.22 -6.27
C THR A 154 -0.12 -9.14 -6.13
N LEU A 155 -0.31 -10.33 -5.55
CA LEU A 155 0.76 -11.31 -5.38
C LEU A 155 1.24 -11.86 -6.72
N ASP A 156 0.31 -12.23 -7.61
CA ASP A 156 0.64 -12.70 -8.95
C ASP A 156 1.46 -11.66 -9.71
N TYR A 157 1.00 -10.41 -9.71
CA TYR A 157 1.68 -9.30 -10.38
C TYR A 157 3.09 -9.08 -9.84
N GLY A 158 3.25 -9.06 -8.51
CA GLY A 158 4.57 -8.96 -7.87
C GLY A 158 5.53 -10.10 -8.26
N ASN A 159 5.04 -11.34 -8.35
CA ASN A 159 5.86 -12.49 -8.74
C ASN A 159 6.27 -12.43 -10.22
N ARG A 160 5.39 -11.95 -11.11
CA ARG A 160 5.72 -11.77 -12.54
C ARG A 160 6.78 -10.70 -12.74
N LEU A 161 6.65 -9.55 -12.06
CA LEU A 161 7.67 -8.50 -12.06
C LEU A 161 9.02 -9.02 -11.53
N MET A 162 9.01 -9.75 -10.40
CA MET A 162 10.22 -10.36 -9.84
C MET A 162 10.91 -11.29 -10.85
N SER A 163 10.13 -12.13 -11.55
CA SER A 163 10.67 -13.10 -12.51
C SER A 163 11.35 -12.41 -13.70
N VAL A 164 10.77 -11.32 -14.21
CA VAL A 164 11.38 -10.52 -15.29
C VAL A 164 12.66 -9.85 -14.79
N ALA A 165 12.62 -9.23 -13.61
CA ALA A 165 13.79 -8.58 -13.02
C ALA A 165 14.94 -9.56 -12.81
N GLU A 166 14.69 -10.74 -12.24
CA GLU A 166 15.72 -11.77 -12.02
C GLU A 166 16.39 -12.25 -13.32
N LYS A 167 15.63 -12.36 -14.42
CA LYS A 167 16.19 -12.72 -15.72
C LYS A 167 17.16 -11.64 -16.21
N ILE A 168 16.72 -10.37 -16.20
CA ILE A 168 17.53 -9.24 -16.68
C ILE A 168 18.76 -9.03 -15.81
N ALA A 169 18.59 -9.13 -14.49
CA ALA A 169 19.69 -9.01 -13.53
C ALA A 169 20.79 -10.03 -13.83
N LYS A 170 20.41 -11.29 -14.05
CA LYS A 170 21.35 -12.36 -14.38
C LYS A 170 22.08 -12.13 -15.70
N GLU A 171 21.39 -11.62 -16.72
CA GLU A 171 22.00 -11.33 -18.03
C GLU A 171 23.00 -10.16 -17.95
N ASN A 172 22.87 -9.28 -16.95
CA ASN A 172 23.70 -8.08 -16.77
C ASN A 172 24.65 -8.15 -15.55
N ASN A 173 24.67 -9.25 -14.80
CA ASN A 173 25.43 -9.42 -13.54
C ASN A 173 25.03 -8.40 -12.44
N LEU A 174 23.73 -8.11 -12.35
CA LEU A 174 23.13 -7.13 -11.43
C LEU A 174 22.25 -7.78 -10.34
N GLU A 175 22.43 -9.07 -10.05
CA GLU A 175 21.58 -9.81 -9.08
C GLU A 175 21.68 -9.25 -7.66
N HIS A 176 22.78 -8.56 -7.33
CA HIS A 176 22.98 -7.91 -6.03
C HIS A 176 21.94 -6.82 -5.75
N LEU A 177 21.36 -6.20 -6.79
CA LEU A 177 20.32 -5.18 -6.64
C LEU A 177 19.05 -5.73 -5.98
N LYS A 178 18.82 -7.04 -6.07
CA LYS A 178 17.68 -7.68 -5.44
C LYS A 178 17.69 -7.47 -3.93
N ASP A 179 18.85 -7.45 -3.27
CA ASP A 179 18.95 -7.32 -1.80
C ASP A 179 19.21 -5.88 -1.34
N GLN A 180 19.42 -4.99 -2.30
CA GLN A 180 19.65 -3.57 -2.05
C GLN A 180 18.34 -2.85 -1.69
N LYS A 181 18.41 -1.94 -0.72
CA LYS A 181 17.27 -1.13 -0.25
C LYS A 181 17.33 0.31 -0.75
N ILE A 182 18.53 0.88 -0.75
CA ILE A 182 18.77 2.27 -1.14
C ILE A 182 19.01 2.28 -2.66
N PRO A 183 18.42 3.22 -3.41
CA PRO A 183 18.69 3.34 -4.84
C PRO A 183 20.20 3.31 -5.16
N PRO A 184 20.61 2.67 -6.26
CA PRO A 184 22.01 2.64 -6.68
C PRO A 184 22.52 4.05 -7.01
N ASP A 185 23.84 4.24 -6.87
CA ASP A 185 24.52 5.46 -7.32
C ASP A 185 24.77 5.38 -8.83
N ALA A 186 23.67 5.31 -9.58
CA ALA A 186 23.63 5.18 -11.03
C ALA A 186 22.63 6.18 -11.61
N ASP A 187 22.83 6.55 -12.88
CA ASP A 187 21.90 7.42 -13.58
C ASP A 187 20.51 6.76 -13.69
N GLU A 188 19.44 7.54 -13.58
CA GLU A 188 18.06 7.05 -13.49
C GLU A 188 17.63 6.25 -14.74
N GLU A 189 18.25 6.52 -15.90
CA GLU A 189 17.96 5.84 -17.16
C GLU A 189 18.72 4.52 -17.32
N THR A 190 19.61 4.17 -16.40
CA THR A 190 20.38 2.93 -16.47
C THR A 190 19.52 1.71 -16.14
N ILE A 191 19.90 0.56 -16.73
CA ILE A 191 19.30 -0.74 -16.38
C ILE A 191 19.41 -0.98 -14.88
N GLU A 192 20.50 -0.57 -14.23
CA GLU A 192 20.71 -0.70 -12.78
C GLU A 192 19.64 0.04 -11.97
N SER A 193 19.39 1.32 -12.26
CA SER A 193 18.34 2.11 -11.59
C SER A 193 16.94 1.56 -11.84
N LYS A 194 16.61 1.25 -13.10
CA LYS A 194 15.30 0.69 -13.48
C LYS A 194 15.05 -0.67 -12.83
N LEU A 195 16.06 -1.53 -12.79
CA LEU A 195 15.95 -2.86 -12.19
C LEU A 195 15.74 -2.77 -10.67
N HIS A 196 16.39 -1.83 -10.00
CA HIS A 196 16.16 -1.58 -8.57
C HIS A 196 14.72 -1.10 -8.30
N ILE A 197 14.16 -0.23 -9.14
CA ILE A 197 12.73 0.18 -9.07
C ILE A 197 11.82 -1.06 -9.16
N VAL A 198 12.03 -1.91 -10.17
CA VAL A 198 11.21 -3.11 -10.38
C VAL A 198 11.34 -4.08 -9.21
N TYR A 199 12.55 -4.29 -8.68
CA TYR A 199 12.73 -5.13 -7.49
C TYR A 199 12.02 -4.57 -6.26
N SER A 200 12.12 -3.27 -6.03
CA SER A 200 11.46 -2.59 -4.91
C SER A 200 9.95 -2.78 -4.97
N LEU A 201 9.35 -2.55 -6.15
CA LEU A 201 7.91 -2.77 -6.35
C LEU A 201 7.53 -4.25 -6.21
N ALA A 202 8.28 -5.16 -6.83
CA ALA A 202 7.98 -6.58 -6.80
C ALA A 202 8.00 -7.14 -5.37
N LYS A 203 8.96 -6.71 -4.54
CA LYS A 203 9.00 -7.05 -3.10
C LYS A 203 7.80 -6.49 -2.36
N TRP A 204 7.48 -5.22 -2.58
CA TRP A 204 6.35 -4.55 -1.96
C TRP A 204 5.02 -5.25 -2.26
N LEU A 205 4.75 -5.53 -3.54
CA LEU A 205 3.56 -6.26 -4.00
C LEU A 205 3.51 -7.68 -3.41
N THR A 206 4.64 -8.40 -3.46
CA THR A 206 4.73 -9.76 -2.94
C THR A 206 4.49 -9.79 -1.43
N PHE A 207 5.04 -8.83 -0.69
CA PHE A 207 4.85 -8.69 0.74
C PHE A 207 3.37 -8.46 1.08
N TYR A 208 2.74 -7.46 0.47
CA TYR A 208 1.33 -7.16 0.74
C TYR A 208 0.40 -8.27 0.28
N GLY A 209 0.58 -8.78 -0.94
CA GLY A 209 -0.23 -9.86 -1.50
C GLY A 209 -0.18 -11.13 -0.65
N LYS A 210 1.01 -11.59 -0.23
CA LYS A 210 1.14 -12.76 0.69
C LYS A 210 0.47 -12.55 2.04
N ASN A 211 0.39 -11.30 2.49
CA ASN A 211 -0.25 -10.94 3.75
C ASN A 211 -1.75 -10.63 3.61
N GLY A 212 -2.35 -10.87 2.44
CA GLY A 212 -3.79 -10.70 2.20
C GLY A 212 -4.21 -9.28 1.85
N HIS A 213 -3.26 -8.42 1.48
CA HIS A 213 -3.52 -7.04 1.08
C HIS A 213 -3.50 -6.87 -0.43
N GLY A 214 -4.50 -6.16 -0.95
CA GLY A 214 -4.50 -5.61 -2.30
C GLY A 214 -3.75 -4.28 -2.38
N TYR A 215 -3.86 -3.59 -3.51
CA TYR A 215 -3.50 -2.18 -3.63
C TYR A 215 -4.51 -1.41 -4.49
N GLU A 216 -4.66 -0.13 -4.19
CA GLU A 216 -5.35 0.86 -5.01
C GLU A 216 -4.35 1.59 -5.90
N ALA A 217 -4.66 1.61 -7.20
CA ALA A 217 -3.92 2.42 -8.17
C ALA A 217 -4.24 3.91 -7.93
N ASP A 218 -3.20 4.75 -7.99
CA ASP A 218 -3.33 6.20 -7.85
C ASP A 218 -3.36 6.79 -9.27
N PHE A 219 -4.43 7.51 -9.62
CA PHE A 219 -4.74 7.98 -10.99
C PHE A 219 -4.45 9.47 -11.17
#